data_AF-A0A7K9LWX5-F1
#
_entry.id   AF-A0A7K9LWX5-F1
#
_cell.length_a   1.000
_cell.length_b   1.000
_cell.length_c   1.000
_cell.angle_alpha   90.00
_cell.angle_beta   90.00
_cell.angle_gamma   90.00
#
_symmetry.space_group_name_H-M   'P 1'
#
loop_
_entity.id
_entity.type
_entity.pdbx_description
1 polymer ?
#
loop_
_entity_poly.entity_id
_entity_poly.type
_entity_poly.pdbx_seq_one_letter_code
_entity_poly.pdbx_strand_id
1 'polypeptide(L)'
;QSQQLMVVENSVEVAQFINNHPDFLTLAEPFWKELANLPVVYEYNAYRRLIERFGTHFLHSGSLGGHYKVIFHMETEKMKAAGRVLEYLLQKQKGGSPGAVAGLSYLELNNPAGNSQRYSFWARSVTDYPRVIKQKLTPLYELVKEVACSSVKKHYLKQAIEDYMAENDPCKCQPCQNGGEVAVEGTQCVCYCKPYTFGAACELGTLIQDQPGVVDGHWSCWSSWSPCSGGRKSRSRTCNNPAPHGGGKACIGEQRESRPCEDEELQHFRSIEPHCFDLSITPTEFCSPPPLLENGFVQENQLILPFNLLRNLEDKICDCFLQSSDSLWLSQMLQSLETTCLLPVLEGGLQGEPWKPVYEIGERITLSCPHGMHLEGARSVLCEPSLKWSPDMKTIQCKRPVPSVKPVTEPKCQPWEKVHQSQCVCKMPYDWGPSLDICATDQRTKRNTPLTVCKMHALECMGRKYSLTNAENCKISQAPEISCGSCRSWEKCDAQSNSCVCDEDKPCEEGGIQICAEVSSSAARRTMTECKAGQLKCQGETVTLVSIRPCDGQSK
;
A
#
# COMPACT_ATOMS: atom_id res chain seq x y z
N GLN A 1 33.68 45.82 -40.14
CA GLN A 1 32.59 45.27 -40.97
C GLN A 1 31.40 45.02 -40.06
N SER A 2 30.24 45.63 -40.36
CA SER A 2 28.99 45.25 -39.68
C SER A 2 28.49 43.96 -40.31
N GLN A 3 28.15 42.98 -39.48
CA GLN A 3 27.57 41.69 -39.88
C GLN A 3 26.22 41.55 -39.18
N GLN A 4 25.18 41.09 -39.88
CA GLN A 4 23.85 40.92 -39.30
C GLN A 4 23.41 39.46 -39.42
N LEU A 5 22.97 38.90 -38.28
CA LEU A 5 22.30 37.60 -38.20
C LEU A 5 20.80 37.84 -38.20
N MET A 6 20.07 37.19 -39.12
CA MET A 6 18.61 37.19 -39.14
C MET A 6 18.12 35.78 -38.88
N VAL A 7 17.37 35.61 -37.79
CA VAL A 7 16.73 34.34 -37.45
C VAL A 7 15.26 34.43 -37.81
N VAL A 8 14.80 33.55 -38.70
CA VAL A 8 13.40 33.38 -39.03
C VAL A 8 12.94 32.06 -38.45
N GLU A 9 12.03 32.13 -37.49
CA GLU A 9 11.44 30.96 -36.88
C GLU A 9 9.92 30.98 -37.02
N ASN A 10 9.34 29.81 -37.25
CA ASN A 10 7.92 29.60 -37.24
C ASN A 10 7.60 28.24 -36.61
N SER A 11 6.52 28.19 -35.84
CA SER A 11 6.02 26.96 -35.23
C SER A 11 4.57 26.75 -35.64
N VAL A 12 4.26 25.57 -36.17
CA VAL A 12 2.91 25.15 -36.50
C VAL A 12 2.46 24.22 -35.38
N GLU A 13 1.52 24.66 -34.55
CA GLU A 13 0.95 23.82 -33.48
C GLU A 13 -0.36 23.18 -33.97
N VAL A 14 -0.44 21.86 -33.84
CA VAL A 14 -1.60 21.05 -34.27
C VAL A 14 -2.44 20.66 -33.06
N ALA A 15 -1.77 20.27 -31.98
CA ALA A 15 -2.43 19.91 -30.72
C ALA A 15 -1.53 20.25 -29.54
N GLN A 16 -2.12 20.36 -28.36
CA GLN A 16 -1.41 20.46 -27.10
C GLN A 16 -1.82 19.28 -26.22
N PHE A 17 -0.89 18.78 -25.41
CA PHE A 17 -1.18 17.72 -24.47
C PHE A 17 -0.59 18.05 -23.11
N ILE A 18 -1.32 17.63 -22.08
CA ILE A 18 -0.89 17.64 -20.69
C ILE A 18 -1.25 16.25 -20.18
N ASN A 19 -0.24 15.49 -19.77
CA ASN A 19 -0.45 14.19 -19.19
C ASN A 19 -0.96 14.31 -17.76
N ASN A 20 -1.78 13.35 -17.35
CA ASN A 20 -2.25 13.24 -15.98
C ASN A 20 -1.08 13.04 -15.00
N HIS A 21 -1.36 13.22 -13.71
CA HIS A 21 -0.41 12.93 -12.65
C HIS A 21 0.15 11.49 -12.79
N PRO A 22 1.44 11.25 -12.48
CA PRO A 22 2.08 9.94 -12.58
C PRO A 22 1.27 8.78 -12.01
N ASP A 23 0.56 9.00 -10.90
CA ASP A 23 -0.27 8.00 -10.22
C ASP A 23 -1.38 7.39 -11.09
N PHE A 24 -1.84 8.11 -12.12
CA PHE A 24 -2.92 7.67 -13.00
C PHE A 24 -2.46 7.25 -14.40
N LEU A 25 -1.16 7.33 -14.69
CA LEU A 25 -0.62 6.93 -16.00
C LEU A 25 -0.49 5.41 -16.12
N THR A 26 -1.05 4.83 -17.17
CA THR A 26 -0.86 3.41 -17.47
C THR A 26 0.53 3.18 -18.07
N LEU A 27 1.27 2.25 -17.50
CA LEU A 27 2.63 1.93 -17.96
C LEU A 27 2.57 1.00 -19.18
N ALA A 28 3.45 1.24 -20.16
CA ALA A 28 3.60 0.34 -21.28
C ALA A 28 4.17 -1.01 -20.80
N GLU A 29 3.65 -2.12 -21.32
CA GLU A 29 4.07 -3.48 -20.92
C GLU A 29 5.60 -3.68 -20.96
N PRO A 30 6.35 -3.27 -22.01
CA PRO A 30 7.80 -3.45 -22.03
C PRO A 30 8.52 -2.67 -20.93
N PHE A 31 8.00 -1.49 -20.57
CA PHE A 31 8.58 -0.66 -19.51
C PHE A 31 8.29 -1.26 -18.13
N TRP A 32 7.04 -1.67 -17.88
CA TRP A 32 6.64 -2.30 -16.63
C TRP A 32 7.41 -3.61 -16.38
N LYS A 33 7.60 -4.43 -17.41
CA LYS A 33 8.36 -5.69 -17.30
C LYS A 33 9.81 -5.47 -16.89
N GLU A 34 10.47 -4.46 -17.46
CA GLU A 34 11.85 -4.11 -17.10
C GLU A 34 11.93 -3.55 -15.66
N LEU A 35 10.97 -2.71 -15.25
CA LEU A 35 10.87 -2.23 -13.87
C LEU A 35 10.63 -3.37 -12.86
N ALA A 36 9.78 -4.34 -13.20
CA ALA A 36 9.50 -5.50 -12.36
C ALA A 36 10.75 -6.37 -12.17
N ASN A 37 11.56 -6.51 -13.21
CA ASN A 37 12.79 -7.31 -13.20
C ASN A 37 14.01 -6.61 -12.58
N LEU A 38 13.92 -5.31 -12.25
CA LEU A 38 15.02 -4.62 -11.57
C LEU A 38 15.32 -5.29 -10.21
N PRO A 39 16.62 -5.44 -9.86
CA PRO A 39 17.01 -6.00 -8.58
C PRO A 39 16.60 -5.07 -7.44
N VAL A 40 16.30 -5.65 -6.28
CA VAL A 40 15.95 -4.88 -5.07
C VAL A 40 17.21 -4.41 -4.33
N VAL A 41 18.36 -5.02 -4.60
CA VAL A 41 19.67 -4.50 -4.19
C VAL A 41 20.18 -3.56 -5.28
N TYR A 42 20.78 -2.43 -4.89
CA TYR A 42 21.28 -1.45 -5.85
C TYR A 42 22.41 -2.02 -6.71
N GLU A 43 22.10 -2.27 -7.99
CA GLU A 43 23.06 -2.69 -9.01
C GLU A 43 23.02 -1.72 -10.18
N TYR A 44 23.96 -0.78 -10.22
CA TYR A 44 23.98 0.30 -11.21
C TYR A 44 23.83 -0.19 -12.67
N ASN A 45 24.49 -1.30 -13.04
CA ASN A 45 24.45 -1.84 -14.40
C ASN A 45 23.04 -2.23 -14.87
N ALA A 46 22.19 -2.77 -13.98
CA ALA A 46 20.82 -3.14 -14.33
C ALA A 46 19.97 -1.89 -14.58
N TYR A 47 20.08 -0.90 -13.69
CA TYR A 47 19.37 0.37 -13.82
C TYR A 47 19.84 1.20 -15.02
N ARG A 48 21.14 1.20 -15.30
CA ARG A 48 21.73 1.87 -16.46
C ARG A 48 21.14 1.36 -17.78
N ARG A 49 20.96 0.05 -17.94
CA ARG A 49 20.33 -0.53 -19.14
C ARG A 49 18.89 -0.03 -19.34
N LEU A 50 18.15 0.12 -18.25
CA LEU A 50 16.79 0.69 -18.30
C LEU A 50 16.85 2.16 -18.75
N ILE A 51 17.78 2.94 -18.22
CA ILE A 51 17.97 4.37 -18.59
C ILE A 51 18.40 4.51 -20.05
N GLU A 52 19.34 3.70 -20.53
CA GLU A 52 19.78 3.72 -21.94
C GLU A 52 18.64 3.38 -22.91
N ARG A 53 17.70 2.52 -22.49
CA ARG A 53 16.57 2.09 -23.32
C ARG A 53 15.38 3.05 -23.28
N PHE A 54 15.02 3.59 -22.11
CA PHE A 54 13.81 4.38 -21.93
C PHE A 54 14.06 5.87 -21.65
N GLY A 55 15.32 6.26 -21.43
CA GLY A 55 15.74 7.63 -21.15
C GLY A 55 15.71 7.98 -19.66
N THR A 56 15.84 9.27 -19.37
CA THR A 56 15.87 9.81 -18.00
C THR A 56 14.58 10.54 -17.61
N HIS A 57 13.76 10.92 -18.59
CA HIS A 57 12.56 11.72 -18.39
C HIS A 57 11.42 11.25 -19.30
N PHE A 58 10.19 11.52 -18.88
CA PHE A 58 9.01 11.41 -19.73
C PHE A 58 8.37 12.79 -19.98
N LEU A 59 7.52 12.87 -20.99
CA LEU A 59 6.82 14.09 -21.35
C LEU A 59 5.67 14.34 -20.37
N HIS A 60 5.70 15.46 -19.64
CA HIS A 60 4.58 15.89 -18.80
C HIS A 60 3.58 16.73 -19.58
N SER A 61 4.06 17.66 -20.40
CA SER A 61 3.23 18.44 -21.31
C SER A 61 4.04 18.91 -22.52
N GLY A 62 3.34 19.33 -23.56
CA GLY A 62 3.97 19.89 -24.75
C GLY A 62 2.95 20.17 -25.84
N SER A 63 3.45 20.61 -26.99
CA SER A 63 2.65 20.78 -28.20
C SER A 63 3.08 19.74 -29.23
N LEU A 64 2.14 19.23 -30.01
CA LEU A 64 2.40 18.45 -31.20
C LEU A 64 2.31 19.36 -32.42
N GLY A 65 3.29 19.25 -33.31
CA GLY A 65 3.30 20.05 -34.52
C GLY A 65 4.65 20.06 -35.21
N GLY A 66 5.04 21.22 -35.73
CA GLY A 66 6.26 21.41 -36.48
C GLY A 66 6.97 22.70 -36.09
N HIS A 67 8.29 22.68 -36.18
CA HIS A 67 9.13 23.83 -35.90
C HIS A 67 10.09 24.03 -37.06
N TYR A 68 10.05 25.22 -37.66
CA TYR A 68 10.90 25.64 -38.75
C TYR A 68 11.76 26.79 -38.28
N LYS A 69 13.08 26.62 -38.28
CA LYS A 69 14.02 27.67 -37.91
C LYS A 69 15.08 27.81 -38.99
N VAL A 70 15.25 29.02 -39.48
CA VAL A 70 16.25 29.40 -40.47
C VAL A 70 17.11 30.50 -39.89
N ILE A 71 18.41 30.36 -40.05
CA ILE A 71 19.38 31.37 -39.64
C ILE A 71 20.10 31.83 -40.90
N PHE A 72 19.89 33.10 -41.23
CA PHE A 72 20.60 33.81 -42.28
C PHE A 72 21.73 34.62 -41.64
N HIS A 73 22.83 34.75 -42.35
CA HIS A 73 23.71 35.88 -42.09
C HIS A 73 24.22 36.52 -43.36
N MET A 74 24.38 37.83 -43.23
CA MET A 74 24.56 38.76 -44.32
C MET A 74 25.55 39.84 -43.90
N GLU A 75 26.50 40.14 -44.78
CA GLU A 75 27.44 41.24 -44.59
C GLU A 75 26.76 42.58 -44.92
N THR A 76 26.78 43.55 -44.00
CA THR A 76 25.97 44.78 -44.13
C THR A 76 26.47 45.69 -45.28
N GLU A 77 27.76 45.60 -45.62
CA GLU A 77 28.39 46.33 -46.73
C GLU A 77 27.92 45.78 -48.10
N LYS A 78 27.88 44.45 -48.26
CA LYS A 78 27.43 43.80 -49.49
C LYS A 78 25.93 43.95 -49.72
N MET A 79 25.12 44.03 -48.65
CA MET A 79 23.69 44.34 -48.75
C MET A 79 23.40 45.71 -49.37
N LYS A 80 24.24 46.71 -49.08
CA LYS A 80 24.12 48.06 -49.66
C LYS A 80 24.62 48.15 -51.11
N ALA A 81 25.64 47.35 -51.46
CA ALA A 81 26.30 47.42 -52.76
C ALA A 81 25.75 46.45 -53.83
N ALA A 82 25.22 45.28 -53.42
CA ALA A 82 24.67 44.27 -54.30
C ALA A 82 23.54 43.54 -53.56
N GLY A 83 22.28 43.89 -53.85
CA GLY A 83 21.11 43.40 -53.13
C GLY A 83 20.79 41.92 -53.29
N ARG A 84 21.68 41.03 -52.82
CA ARG A 84 21.53 39.57 -52.55
C ARG A 84 22.93 38.96 -52.37
N VAL A 85 23.46 38.93 -51.15
CA VAL A 85 24.54 37.99 -50.82
C VAL A 85 24.14 37.27 -49.54
N LEU A 86 23.67 36.03 -49.69
CA LEU A 86 23.50 35.09 -48.60
C LEU A 86 24.79 34.28 -48.49
N GLU A 87 25.51 34.39 -47.38
CA GLU A 87 26.78 33.67 -47.23
C GLU A 87 26.60 32.30 -46.56
N TYR A 88 25.57 32.13 -45.74
CA TYR A 88 25.30 30.87 -45.03
C TYR A 88 23.83 30.73 -44.64
N LEU A 89 23.36 29.49 -44.59
CA LEU A 89 21.97 29.13 -44.27
C LEU A 89 21.97 27.89 -43.37
N LEU A 90 21.57 28.05 -42.11
CA LEU A 90 21.24 26.90 -41.25
C LEU A 90 19.75 26.74 -41.16
N GLN A 91 19.24 25.56 -41.51
CA GLN A 91 17.83 25.23 -41.37
C GLN A 91 17.66 24.05 -40.42
N LYS A 92 16.80 24.23 -39.41
CA LYS A 92 16.41 23.20 -38.46
C LYS A 92 14.90 23.01 -38.57
N GLN A 93 14.48 21.84 -39.05
CA GLN A 93 13.08 21.47 -39.20
C GLN A 93 12.74 20.29 -38.28
N LYS A 94 11.62 20.40 -37.56
CA LYS A 94 11.00 19.30 -36.81
C LYS A 94 9.55 19.17 -37.26
N GLY A 95 9.04 17.95 -37.36
CA GLY A 95 7.68 17.68 -37.84
C GLY A 95 7.53 17.83 -39.35
N GLY A 96 6.49 17.20 -39.91
CA GLY A 96 6.26 17.10 -41.35
C GLY A 96 6.76 15.80 -41.97
N SER A 97 6.28 15.50 -43.17
CA SER A 97 6.69 14.28 -43.88
C SER A 97 8.17 14.34 -44.28
N PRO A 98 8.89 13.21 -44.34
CA PRO A 98 10.32 13.22 -44.69
C PRO A 98 10.63 13.93 -46.02
N GLY A 99 9.77 13.75 -47.03
CA GLY A 99 9.90 14.43 -48.32
C GLY A 99 9.69 15.95 -48.24
N ALA A 100 8.75 16.41 -47.41
CA ALA A 100 8.53 17.84 -47.21
C ALA A 100 9.66 18.51 -46.43
N VAL A 101 10.20 17.82 -45.41
CA VAL A 101 11.39 18.28 -44.66
C VAL A 101 12.60 18.35 -45.58
N ALA A 102 12.83 17.34 -46.42
CA ALA A 102 13.91 17.36 -47.41
C ALA A 102 13.75 18.51 -48.42
N GLY A 103 12.52 18.81 -48.86
CA GLY A 103 12.25 19.95 -49.73
C GLY A 103 12.57 21.32 -49.11
N LEU A 104 12.56 21.40 -47.78
CA LEU A 104 12.93 22.59 -47.01
C LEU A 104 14.41 22.65 -46.61
N SER A 105 15.24 21.67 -46.99
CA SER A 105 16.67 21.60 -46.63
C SER A 105 17.56 22.61 -47.38
N TYR A 106 17.00 23.30 -48.36
CA TYR A 106 17.67 24.38 -49.08
C TYR A 106 16.67 25.50 -49.40
N LEU A 107 17.19 26.71 -49.57
CA LEU A 107 16.42 27.88 -49.95
C LEU A 107 16.89 28.41 -51.31
N GLU A 108 15.99 28.47 -52.29
CA GLU A 108 16.30 29.01 -53.61
C GLU A 108 16.10 30.52 -53.63
N LEU A 109 17.16 31.30 -53.45
CA LEU A 109 17.08 32.77 -53.39
C LEU A 109 16.47 33.41 -54.64
N ASN A 110 16.63 32.75 -55.79
CA ASN A 110 16.10 33.22 -57.09
C ASN A 110 14.64 32.81 -57.33
N ASN A 111 14.05 31.99 -56.45
CA ASN A 111 12.71 31.43 -56.61
C ASN A 111 11.88 31.56 -55.31
N PRO A 112 11.49 32.78 -54.92
CA PRO A 112 10.72 33.00 -53.70
C PRO A 112 9.35 32.30 -53.73
N ALA A 113 8.73 32.18 -54.91
CA ALA A 113 7.46 31.48 -55.08
C ALA A 113 7.60 29.97 -54.79
N GLY A 114 8.66 29.33 -55.31
CA GLY A 114 8.96 27.93 -55.03
C GLY A 114 9.23 27.66 -53.56
N ASN A 115 9.98 28.55 -52.89
CA ASN A 115 10.22 28.43 -51.45
C ASN A 115 8.91 28.53 -50.64
N SER A 116 8.04 29.47 -51.00
CA SER A 116 6.72 29.61 -50.38
C SER A 116 5.85 28.36 -50.57
N GLN A 117 5.88 27.77 -51.77
CA GLN A 117 5.14 26.54 -52.07
C GLN A 117 5.66 25.35 -51.26
N ARG A 118 6.98 25.20 -51.14
CA ARG A 118 7.60 24.14 -50.33
C ARG A 118 7.30 24.31 -48.85
N TYR A 119 7.37 25.54 -48.35
CA TYR A 119 6.98 25.85 -46.97
C TYR A 119 5.51 25.50 -46.72
N SER A 120 4.62 25.89 -47.64
CA SER A 120 3.19 25.57 -47.55
C SER A 120 2.93 24.06 -47.60
N PHE A 121 3.68 23.33 -48.42
CA PHE A 121 3.61 21.87 -48.50
C PHE A 121 4.06 21.22 -47.18
N TRP A 122 5.18 21.66 -46.62
CA TRP A 122 5.62 21.23 -45.29
C TRP A 122 4.61 21.54 -44.20
N ALA A 123 4.12 22.77 -44.12
CA ALA A 123 3.16 23.19 -43.10
C ALA A 123 1.87 22.36 -43.12
N ARG A 124 1.38 21.98 -44.30
CA ARG A 124 0.25 21.04 -44.43
C ARG A 124 0.62 19.63 -43.95
N SER A 125 1.80 19.14 -44.31
CA SER A 125 2.25 17.80 -43.90
C SER A 125 2.49 17.66 -42.39
N VAL A 126 2.69 18.77 -41.67
CA VAL A 126 2.87 18.76 -40.20
C VAL A 126 1.63 18.25 -39.49
N THR A 127 0.44 18.47 -40.05
CA THR A 127 -0.82 17.96 -39.48
C THR A 127 -0.84 16.44 -39.45
N ASP A 128 -0.35 15.78 -40.52
CA ASP A 128 -0.35 14.31 -40.64
C ASP A 128 0.89 13.68 -39.98
N TYR A 129 2.00 14.42 -39.90
CA TYR A 129 3.27 13.96 -39.33
C TYR A 129 3.78 14.90 -38.23
N PRO A 130 3.00 15.12 -37.15
CA PRO A 130 3.42 16.00 -36.07
C PRO A 130 4.57 15.38 -35.27
N ARG A 131 5.41 16.23 -34.71
CA ARG A 131 6.41 15.87 -33.69
C ARG A 131 6.17 16.68 -32.43
N VAL A 132 6.65 16.17 -31.30
CA VAL A 132 6.60 16.91 -30.05
C VAL A 132 7.52 18.12 -30.15
N ILE A 133 6.95 19.29 -29.92
CA ILE A 133 7.61 20.60 -29.81
C ILE A 133 7.25 21.21 -28.45
N LYS A 134 8.07 22.15 -27.96
CA LYS A 134 7.85 22.84 -26.67
C LYS A 134 7.60 21.88 -25.49
N GLN A 135 8.39 20.81 -25.39
CA GLN A 135 8.23 19.79 -24.36
C GLN A 135 8.59 20.29 -22.95
N LYS A 136 7.82 19.85 -21.96
CA LYS A 136 8.16 19.87 -20.54
C LYS A 136 8.39 18.44 -20.06
N LEU A 137 9.51 18.24 -19.37
CA LEU A 137 10.00 16.92 -18.96
C LEU A 137 9.81 16.74 -17.45
N THR A 138 9.48 15.51 -17.05
CA THR A 138 9.44 15.08 -15.64
C THR A 138 10.32 13.84 -15.48
N PRO A 139 11.03 13.68 -14.35
CA PRO A 139 11.95 12.56 -14.18
C PRO A 139 11.25 11.20 -14.30
N LEU A 140 11.90 10.26 -14.99
CA LEU A 140 11.33 8.94 -15.30
C LEU A 140 11.03 8.11 -14.05
N TYR A 141 11.82 8.28 -12.99
CA TYR A 141 11.64 7.53 -11.74
C TYR A 141 10.31 7.81 -11.04
N GLU A 142 9.61 8.91 -11.37
CA GLU A 142 8.25 9.18 -10.85
C GLU A 142 7.21 8.19 -11.39
N LEU A 143 7.48 7.50 -12.49
CA LEU A 143 6.60 6.47 -13.05
C LEU A 143 6.73 5.11 -12.38
N VAL A 144 7.68 4.93 -11.45
CA VAL A 144 7.87 3.64 -10.75
C VAL A 144 6.76 3.46 -9.73
N LYS A 145 5.76 2.66 -10.11
CA LYS A 145 4.61 2.27 -9.29
C LYS A 145 4.15 0.87 -9.67
N GLU A 146 3.29 0.29 -8.83
CA GLU A 146 2.62 -0.98 -9.13
C GLU A 146 3.59 -2.14 -9.45
N VAL A 147 4.76 -2.14 -8.81
CA VAL A 147 5.77 -3.20 -8.84
C VAL A 147 6.21 -3.52 -7.41
N ALA A 148 6.66 -4.75 -7.15
CA ALA A 148 7.22 -5.12 -5.85
C ALA A 148 8.40 -4.22 -5.48
N CYS A 149 8.45 -3.77 -4.23
CA CYS A 149 9.47 -2.85 -3.72
C CYS A 149 9.56 -1.54 -4.50
N SER A 150 8.43 -0.97 -4.91
CA SER A 150 8.36 0.22 -5.77
C SER A 150 9.07 1.42 -5.16
N SER A 151 8.93 1.68 -3.85
CA SER A 151 9.59 2.82 -3.18
C SER A 151 11.11 2.69 -3.22
N VAL A 152 11.62 1.51 -2.90
CA VAL A 152 13.06 1.19 -2.94
C VAL A 152 13.60 1.28 -4.37
N LYS A 153 12.89 0.69 -5.34
CA LYS A 153 13.28 0.75 -6.75
C LYS A 153 13.22 2.17 -7.31
N LYS A 154 12.24 2.98 -6.90
CA LYS A 154 12.14 4.40 -7.27
C LYS A 154 13.34 5.18 -6.76
N HIS A 155 13.70 4.99 -5.48
CA HIS A 155 14.86 5.61 -4.87
C HIS A 155 16.16 5.24 -5.61
N TYR A 156 16.37 3.95 -5.88
CA TYR A 156 17.54 3.49 -6.63
C TYR A 156 17.56 3.93 -8.08
N LEU A 157 16.42 4.04 -8.75
CA LEU A 157 16.36 4.58 -10.11
C LEU A 157 16.69 6.07 -10.14
N LYS A 158 16.24 6.84 -9.13
CA LYS A 158 16.67 8.24 -8.96
C LYS A 158 18.18 8.33 -8.80
N GLN A 159 18.77 7.54 -7.90
CA GLN A 159 20.22 7.48 -7.71
C GLN A 159 20.95 7.09 -9.00
N ALA A 160 20.48 6.05 -9.69
CA ALA A 160 21.11 5.60 -10.95
C ALA A 160 21.01 6.65 -12.07
N ILE A 161 19.94 7.45 -12.13
CA ILE A 161 19.84 8.57 -13.07
C ILE A 161 20.85 9.67 -12.71
N GLU A 162 21.04 9.99 -11.43
CA GLU A 162 22.07 10.94 -10.99
C GLU A 162 23.48 10.44 -11.38
N ASP A 163 23.76 9.16 -11.15
CA ASP A 163 25.04 8.53 -11.50
C ASP A 163 25.24 8.50 -13.03
N TYR A 164 24.21 8.14 -13.80
CA TYR A 164 24.25 8.16 -15.27
C TYR A 164 24.48 9.55 -15.86
N MET A 165 23.87 10.59 -15.28
CA MET A 165 24.11 11.96 -15.70
C MET A 165 25.54 12.40 -15.38
N ALA A 166 26.10 11.99 -14.23
CA ALA A 166 27.49 12.26 -13.89
C ALA A 166 28.48 11.47 -14.77
N GLU A 167 28.11 10.26 -15.21
CA GLU A 167 28.91 9.47 -16.15
C GLU A 167 29.02 10.13 -17.52
N ASN A 168 27.93 10.73 -18.01
CA ASN A 168 27.84 11.34 -19.33
C ASN A 168 27.96 12.87 -19.30
N ASP A 169 28.42 13.45 -18.18
CA ASP A 169 28.56 14.89 -18.03
C ASP A 169 29.65 15.43 -18.99
N PRO A 170 29.36 16.46 -19.80
CA PRO A 170 30.35 17.06 -20.71
C PRO A 170 31.57 17.66 -20.01
N CYS A 171 31.56 17.83 -18.69
CA CYS A 171 32.72 18.25 -17.89
C CYS A 171 33.98 17.40 -18.10
N LYS A 172 33.82 16.14 -18.54
CA LYS A 172 34.93 15.21 -18.81
C LYS A 172 35.66 15.54 -20.11
N CYS A 173 35.04 16.31 -20.98
CA CYS A 173 35.60 16.74 -22.24
C CYS A 173 36.45 17.99 -22.07
N GLN A 174 37.39 18.16 -23.01
CA GLN A 174 38.10 19.42 -23.18
C GLN A 174 37.14 20.47 -23.78
N PRO A 175 37.32 21.75 -23.46
CA PRO A 175 36.48 22.81 -23.97
C PRO A 175 36.73 22.99 -25.46
N CYS A 176 35.67 23.24 -26.22
CA CYS A 176 35.75 23.53 -27.64
C CYS A 176 36.28 24.95 -27.88
N GLN A 177 36.92 25.17 -29.03
CA GLN A 177 37.37 26.49 -29.43
C GLN A 177 36.18 27.39 -29.78
N ASN A 178 36.41 28.70 -29.79
CA ASN A 178 35.40 29.71 -30.13
C ASN A 178 34.07 29.58 -29.34
N GLY A 179 34.13 29.05 -28.11
CA GLY A 179 32.96 28.87 -27.26
C GLY A 179 31.95 27.87 -27.83
N GLY A 180 32.40 26.87 -28.59
CA GLY A 180 31.55 25.75 -29.00
C GLY A 180 31.01 24.97 -27.79
N GLU A 181 29.81 24.43 -27.93
CA GLU A 181 29.17 23.63 -26.88
C GLU A 181 29.65 22.19 -26.97
N VAL A 182 30.17 21.63 -25.87
CA VAL A 182 30.69 20.28 -25.83
C VAL A 182 29.63 19.30 -25.36
N ALA A 183 29.57 18.13 -25.99
CA ALA A 183 28.70 17.03 -25.59
C ALA A 183 29.40 15.69 -25.69
N VAL A 184 28.90 14.69 -24.97
CA VAL A 184 29.39 13.31 -25.02
C VAL A 184 28.43 12.50 -25.88
N GLU A 185 28.92 11.97 -27.01
CA GLU A 185 28.20 11.00 -27.84
C GLU A 185 28.87 9.62 -27.67
N GLY A 186 28.26 8.77 -26.83
CA GLY A 186 28.82 7.46 -26.48
C GLY A 186 30.11 7.59 -25.67
N THR A 187 31.27 7.44 -26.33
CA THR A 187 32.60 7.59 -25.71
C THR A 187 33.41 8.74 -26.30
N GLN A 188 32.82 9.51 -27.21
CA GLN A 188 33.49 10.59 -27.92
C GLN A 188 32.96 11.95 -27.48
N CYS A 189 33.88 12.90 -27.30
CA CYS A 189 33.54 14.30 -27.11
C CYS A 189 33.31 14.94 -28.48
N VAL A 190 32.13 15.52 -28.67
CA VAL A 190 31.73 16.20 -29.90
C VAL A 190 31.53 17.67 -29.61
N CYS A 191 32.08 18.52 -30.48
CA CYS A 191 31.95 19.97 -30.39
C CYS A 191 30.84 20.47 -31.32
N TYR A 192 29.78 21.01 -30.74
CA TYR A 192 28.73 21.72 -31.47
C TYR A 192 29.10 23.19 -31.62
N CYS A 193 29.47 23.54 -32.84
CA CYS A 193 30.01 24.86 -33.14
C CYS A 193 28.93 25.94 -33.12
N LYS A 194 29.33 27.12 -32.63
CA LYS A 194 28.55 28.35 -32.79
C LYS A 194 28.44 28.68 -34.29
N PRO A 195 27.39 29.41 -34.72
CA PRO A 195 27.26 29.79 -36.12
C PRO A 195 28.55 30.43 -36.65
N TYR A 196 28.98 30.01 -37.85
CA TYR A 196 30.21 30.47 -38.54
C TYR A 196 31.54 30.00 -37.97
N THR A 197 31.49 29.12 -36.97
CA THR A 197 32.65 28.35 -36.55
C THR A 197 32.49 26.91 -37.04
N PHE A 198 33.58 26.30 -37.47
CA PHE A 198 33.60 24.95 -38.02
C PHE A 198 34.99 24.33 -37.80
N GLY A 199 35.18 23.10 -38.25
CA GLY A 199 36.35 22.29 -37.88
C GLY A 199 36.00 21.30 -36.77
N ALA A 200 36.96 20.44 -36.44
CA ALA A 200 36.71 19.32 -35.53
C ALA A 200 36.44 19.77 -34.08
N ALA A 201 37.03 20.89 -33.67
CA ALA A 201 36.91 21.51 -32.36
C ALA A 201 36.36 22.94 -32.42
N CYS A 202 35.72 23.31 -33.53
CA CYS A 202 35.23 24.66 -33.82
C CYS A 202 36.35 25.71 -33.92
N GLU A 203 37.53 25.29 -34.34
CA GLU A 203 38.76 26.10 -34.42
C GLU A 203 38.83 27.03 -35.63
N LEU A 204 38.08 26.73 -36.69
CA LEU A 204 38.03 27.51 -37.92
C LEU A 204 36.80 28.43 -37.93
N GLY A 205 36.91 29.52 -38.69
CA GLY A 205 35.83 30.50 -38.84
C GLY A 205 35.91 31.66 -37.84
N THR A 206 34.90 32.54 -37.87
CA THR A 206 34.90 33.80 -37.09
C THR A 206 33.58 33.98 -36.36
N LEU A 207 33.66 34.36 -35.07
CA LEU A 207 32.49 34.70 -34.26
C LEU A 207 31.86 36.01 -34.73
N ILE A 208 30.53 36.02 -34.85
CA ILE A 208 29.78 37.17 -35.40
C ILE A 208 29.08 37.98 -34.31
N GLN A 209 28.54 37.30 -33.29
CA GLN A 209 27.78 37.93 -32.22
C GLN A 209 28.58 38.04 -30.92
N ASP A 210 29.51 37.12 -30.69
CA ASP A 210 30.34 37.13 -29.49
C ASP A 210 31.62 37.93 -29.73
N GLN A 211 32.01 38.69 -28.72
CA GLN A 211 33.29 39.42 -28.77
C GLN A 211 34.43 38.41 -28.87
N PRO A 212 35.34 38.55 -29.85
CA PRO A 212 36.47 37.64 -29.99
C PRO A 212 37.34 37.69 -28.73
N GLY A 213 37.64 36.52 -28.18
CA GLY A 213 38.44 36.38 -26.95
C GLY A 213 37.65 36.33 -25.64
N VAL A 214 36.33 36.46 -25.68
CA VAL A 214 35.46 36.22 -24.51
C VAL A 214 35.18 34.73 -24.36
N VAL A 215 35.50 34.18 -23.19
CA VAL A 215 35.27 32.77 -22.87
C VAL A 215 34.40 32.71 -21.63
N ASP A 216 33.20 32.15 -21.77
CA ASP A 216 32.33 31.87 -20.63
C ASP A 216 32.90 30.70 -19.81
N GLY A 217 32.80 30.81 -18.49
CA GLY A 217 33.30 29.79 -17.58
C GLY A 217 32.37 28.59 -17.51
N HIS A 218 32.94 27.38 -17.54
CA HIS A 218 32.21 26.14 -17.26
C HIS A 218 32.86 25.35 -16.12
N TRP A 219 32.02 24.56 -15.45
CA TRP A 219 32.41 23.75 -14.32
C TRP A 219 33.32 22.59 -14.74
N SER A 220 34.37 22.34 -13.96
CA SER A 220 35.03 21.03 -13.95
C SER A 220 34.07 19.96 -13.47
N CYS A 221 34.45 18.70 -13.71
CA CYS A 221 33.79 17.61 -13.05
C CYS A 221 33.86 17.75 -11.53
N TRP A 222 32.84 17.21 -10.89
CA TRP A 222 32.83 17.02 -9.45
C TRP A 222 33.99 16.11 -9.02
N SER A 223 34.59 16.43 -7.87
CA SER A 223 35.48 15.51 -7.18
C SER A 223 34.72 14.26 -6.76
N SER A 224 35.46 13.19 -6.49
CA SER A 224 34.93 12.08 -5.69
C SER A 224 34.37 12.60 -4.36
N TRP A 225 33.33 11.95 -3.86
CA TRP A 225 32.82 12.21 -2.52
C TRP A 225 33.91 11.94 -1.49
N SER A 226 34.04 12.81 -0.49
CA SER A 226 34.92 12.60 0.65
C SER A 226 34.47 11.39 1.48
N PRO A 227 35.38 10.77 2.23
CA PRO A 227 35.01 9.79 3.26
C PRO A 227 34.00 10.40 4.23
N CYS A 228 33.13 9.56 4.76
CA CYS A 228 32.15 10.02 5.76
C CYS A 228 32.89 10.57 6.99
N SER A 229 32.66 11.84 7.31
CA SER A 229 33.24 12.48 8.50
C SER A 229 32.14 13.25 9.22
N GLY A 230 31.85 12.89 10.48
CA GLY A 230 30.76 13.50 11.23
C GLY A 230 29.37 13.29 10.60
N GLY A 231 29.13 12.12 9.99
CA GLY A 231 27.84 11.75 9.38
C GLY A 231 27.55 12.44 8.04
N ARG A 232 28.48 13.24 7.50
CA ARG A 232 28.33 13.92 6.21
C ARG A 232 29.49 13.60 5.28
N LYS A 233 29.19 13.59 3.99
CA LYS A 233 30.14 13.55 2.88
C LYS A 233 30.00 14.82 2.05
N SER A 234 31.08 15.21 1.39
CA SER A 234 31.13 16.43 0.59
C SER A 234 31.92 16.21 -0.70
N ARG A 235 31.58 16.98 -1.73
CA ARG A 235 32.32 17.05 -2.99
C ARG A 235 32.45 18.49 -3.46
N SER A 236 33.45 18.75 -4.30
CA SER A 236 33.73 20.09 -4.81
C SER A 236 34.03 20.07 -6.30
N ARG A 237 33.77 21.18 -6.98
CA ARG A 237 34.16 21.44 -8.37
C ARG A 237 34.73 22.85 -8.49
N THR A 238 35.37 23.16 -9.61
CA THR A 238 35.97 24.47 -9.86
C THR A 238 35.52 25.02 -11.21
N CYS A 239 35.37 26.33 -11.31
CA CYS A 239 34.96 26.99 -12.56
C CYS A 239 36.19 27.20 -13.46
N ASN A 240 36.68 26.13 -14.06
CA ASN A 240 37.94 26.13 -14.82
C ASN A 240 37.95 25.25 -16.06
N ASN A 241 36.81 24.73 -16.54
CA ASN A 241 36.76 23.89 -17.74
C ASN A 241 35.73 24.38 -18.79
N PRO A 242 35.91 25.56 -19.40
CA PRO A 242 37.07 26.45 -19.29
C PRO A 242 36.91 27.49 -18.17
N ALA A 243 38.01 28.16 -17.80
CA ALA A 243 37.97 29.29 -16.90
C ALA A 243 37.43 30.54 -17.63
N PRO A 244 36.61 31.37 -16.98
CA PRO A 244 36.09 32.58 -17.60
C PRO A 244 37.22 33.55 -17.94
N HIS A 245 37.23 34.08 -19.16
CA HIS A 245 38.25 35.01 -19.65
C HIS A 245 37.64 36.13 -20.51
N GLY A 246 38.33 37.26 -20.62
CA GLY A 246 37.92 38.37 -21.48
C GLY A 246 36.61 39.05 -21.07
N GLY A 247 36.14 38.85 -19.83
CA GLY A 247 34.83 39.34 -19.36
C GLY A 247 33.68 38.34 -19.55
N GLY A 248 33.98 37.08 -19.84
CA GLY A 248 32.98 36.01 -19.91
C GLY A 248 32.29 35.73 -18.58
N LYS A 249 31.13 35.09 -18.66
CA LYS A 249 30.28 34.83 -17.49
C LYS A 249 30.92 33.81 -16.57
N ALA A 250 30.82 34.03 -15.27
CA ALA A 250 31.19 33.01 -14.28
C ALA A 250 30.20 31.85 -14.29
N CYS A 251 30.65 30.68 -13.86
CA CYS A 251 29.81 29.49 -13.76
C CYS A 251 28.66 29.71 -12.78
N ILE A 252 27.44 29.39 -13.19
CA ILE A 252 26.25 29.47 -12.35
C ILE A 252 26.09 28.16 -11.57
N GLY A 253 25.86 28.25 -10.25
CA GLY A 253 25.60 27.12 -9.37
C GLY A 253 26.61 26.97 -8.23
N GLU A 254 26.50 25.88 -7.48
CA GLU A 254 27.31 25.67 -6.27
C GLU A 254 28.68 25.07 -6.57
N GLN A 255 29.70 25.54 -5.83
CA GLN A 255 31.07 25.03 -5.89
C GLN A 255 31.29 23.79 -5.00
N ARG A 256 30.55 23.69 -3.90
CA ARG A 256 30.63 22.61 -2.91
C ARG A 256 29.25 22.07 -2.62
N GLU A 257 29.14 20.76 -2.57
CA GLU A 257 27.92 20.04 -2.21
C GLU A 257 28.20 19.17 -0.98
N SER A 258 27.23 19.05 -0.06
CA SER A 258 27.32 18.18 1.10
C SER A 258 26.00 17.44 1.32
N ARG A 259 26.10 16.13 1.54
CA ARG A 259 24.96 15.24 1.81
C ARG A 259 25.25 14.37 3.05
N PRO A 260 24.21 13.87 3.76
CA PRO A 260 24.40 12.86 4.79
C PRO A 260 25.02 11.57 4.19
N CYS A 261 25.71 10.81 5.02
CA CYS A 261 26.36 9.56 4.58
C CYS A 261 25.37 8.42 4.42
N GLU A 262 24.49 8.26 5.41
CA GLU A 262 23.38 7.33 5.34
C GLU A 262 22.17 8.02 4.72
N ASP A 263 21.44 7.27 3.91
CA ASP A 263 20.24 7.78 3.27
C ASP A 263 19.04 7.57 4.19
N GLU A 264 18.52 8.66 4.75
CA GLU A 264 17.37 8.65 5.65
C GLU A 264 16.12 8.05 4.97
N GLU A 265 15.97 8.19 3.65
CA GLU A 265 14.87 7.56 2.90
C GLU A 265 15.01 6.03 2.93
N LEU A 266 16.21 5.50 2.76
CA LEU A 266 16.45 4.05 2.85
C LEU A 266 16.24 3.51 4.27
N GLN A 267 16.62 4.26 5.31
CA GLN A 267 16.31 3.88 6.70
C GLN A 267 14.79 3.83 6.94
N HIS A 268 14.06 4.81 6.41
CA HIS A 268 12.60 4.82 6.46
C HIS A 268 12.00 3.62 5.73
N PHE A 269 12.46 3.32 4.52
CA PHE A 269 11.98 2.17 3.75
C PHE A 269 12.32 0.83 4.41
N ARG A 270 13.43 0.70 5.15
CA ARG A 270 13.72 -0.50 5.95
C ARG A 270 12.67 -0.76 7.04
N SER A 271 12.01 0.30 7.53
CA SER A 271 10.94 0.17 8.53
C SER A 271 9.58 -0.19 7.92
N ILE A 272 9.29 0.28 6.70
CA ILE A 272 7.98 0.10 6.03
C ILE A 272 7.97 -1.16 5.16
N GLU A 273 9.06 -1.42 4.43
CA GLU A 273 9.18 -2.51 3.46
C GLU A 273 10.42 -3.39 3.77
N PRO A 274 10.49 -4.06 4.93
CA PRO A 274 11.70 -4.79 5.35
C PRO A 274 12.06 -5.96 4.43
N HIS A 275 11.06 -6.59 3.79
CA HIS A 275 11.24 -7.67 2.84
C HIS A 275 12.00 -7.27 1.56
N CYS A 276 12.12 -5.97 1.30
CA CYS A 276 12.86 -5.42 0.17
C CYS A 276 14.35 -5.26 0.46
N PHE A 277 14.79 -5.50 1.69
CA PHE A 277 16.19 -5.42 2.06
C PHE A 277 16.67 -6.83 2.43
N ASP A 278 17.87 -7.18 1.98
CA ASP A 278 18.48 -8.44 2.35
C ASP A 278 18.78 -8.41 3.86
N LEU A 279 18.04 -9.18 4.65
CA LEU A 279 18.27 -9.38 6.07
C LEU A 279 19.48 -10.31 6.29
N SER A 280 20.52 -10.21 5.47
CA SER A 280 21.83 -10.82 5.71
C SER A 280 22.62 -10.02 6.76
N ILE A 281 21.95 -9.57 7.82
CA ILE A 281 22.62 -9.44 9.11
C ILE A 281 22.77 -10.87 9.60
N THR A 282 23.94 -11.47 9.44
CA THR A 282 24.34 -12.53 10.37
C THR A 282 24.13 -11.94 11.76
N PRO A 283 23.23 -12.47 12.61
CA PRO A 283 23.10 -11.97 13.96
C PRO A 283 24.49 -12.02 14.59
N THR A 284 25.11 -10.87 14.87
CA THR A 284 26.41 -10.84 15.54
C THR A 284 26.28 -11.26 17.01
N GLU A 285 25.04 -11.30 17.51
CA GLU A 285 24.70 -11.84 18.82
C GLU A 285 23.57 -12.84 18.67
N PHE A 286 23.93 -14.12 18.72
CA PHE A 286 22.99 -15.18 19.00
C PHE A 286 22.81 -15.24 20.52
N CYS A 287 21.56 -15.32 20.98
CA CYS A 287 21.31 -15.65 22.38
C CYS A 287 21.97 -17.00 22.68
N SER A 288 22.74 -17.05 23.78
CA SER A 288 23.16 -18.34 24.32
C SER A 288 21.91 -19.16 24.69
N PRO A 289 21.90 -20.49 24.51
CA PRO A 289 20.78 -21.31 24.97
C PRO A 289 20.46 -20.98 26.44
N PRO A 290 19.18 -20.80 26.81
CA PRO A 290 18.82 -20.52 28.19
C PRO A 290 19.32 -21.68 29.09
N PRO A 291 19.69 -21.40 30.35
CA PRO A 291 20.13 -22.44 31.28
C PRO A 291 19.02 -23.48 31.44
N LEU A 292 19.39 -24.76 31.33
CA LEU A 292 18.46 -25.87 31.51
C LEU A 292 17.90 -25.83 32.94
N LEU A 293 16.58 -25.69 33.04
CA LEU A 293 15.85 -25.86 34.30
C LEU A 293 15.77 -27.35 34.65
N GLU A 294 15.87 -27.67 35.93
CA GLU A 294 15.73 -29.04 36.42
C GLU A 294 14.31 -29.56 36.08
N ASN A 295 14.24 -30.59 35.23
CA ASN A 295 13.03 -31.18 34.63
C ASN A 295 12.30 -30.36 33.55
N GLY A 296 12.93 -29.34 32.96
CA GLY A 296 12.40 -28.63 31.78
C GLY A 296 13.11 -29.01 30.47
N PHE A 297 12.38 -29.04 29.35
CA PHE A 297 12.99 -29.08 28.01
C PHE A 297 12.50 -27.89 27.17
N VAL A 298 13.39 -27.34 26.35
CA VAL A 298 13.06 -26.25 25.41
C VAL A 298 12.41 -26.87 24.18
N GLN A 299 11.14 -26.56 23.94
CA GLN A 299 10.43 -27.02 22.75
C GLN A 299 10.67 -26.03 21.61
N GLU A 300 11.34 -26.52 20.56
CA GLU A 300 11.69 -25.84 19.30
C GLU A 300 12.82 -24.81 19.36
N ASN A 301 14.01 -25.32 19.03
CA ASN A 301 15.08 -24.56 18.41
C ASN A 301 14.54 -23.87 17.14
N GLN A 302 14.72 -22.54 17.08
CA GLN A 302 14.62 -21.62 15.94
C GLN A 302 13.27 -20.91 15.71
N LEU A 303 13.13 -19.76 16.36
CA LEU A 303 12.45 -18.60 15.78
C LEU A 303 13.36 -17.37 15.92
N ILE A 304 14.03 -17.01 14.84
CA ILE A 304 14.75 -15.74 14.72
C ILE A 304 13.69 -14.69 14.37
N LEU A 305 13.27 -13.88 15.35
CA LEU A 305 12.42 -12.72 15.11
C LEU A 305 13.24 -11.44 15.29
N PRO A 306 13.27 -10.53 14.29
CA PRO A 306 13.80 -9.18 14.48
C PRO A 306 12.98 -8.43 15.53
N PHE A 307 13.67 -7.58 16.30
CA PHE A 307 13.16 -6.80 17.43
C PHE A 307 11.87 -5.98 17.15
N ASN A 308 11.53 -5.78 15.88
CA ASN A 308 10.49 -4.86 15.41
C ASN A 308 9.07 -5.46 15.34
N LEU A 309 8.90 -6.77 15.60
CA LEU A 309 7.61 -7.47 15.51
C LEU A 309 6.89 -7.68 16.85
N LEU A 310 7.45 -7.21 17.96
CA LEU A 310 6.91 -7.48 19.31
C LEU A 310 5.89 -6.45 19.83
N ARG A 311 5.42 -5.50 19.01
CA ARG A 311 4.50 -4.47 19.51
C ARG A 311 3.00 -4.77 19.45
N ASN A 312 2.58 -5.88 18.85
CA ASN A 312 1.16 -6.19 18.66
C ASN A 312 0.82 -7.66 18.92
N LEU A 313 1.13 -8.17 20.11
CA LEU A 313 0.64 -9.46 20.60
C LEU A 313 0.17 -9.29 22.05
N GLU A 314 -1.01 -8.70 22.22
CA GLU A 314 -1.80 -8.94 23.42
C GLU A 314 -2.48 -10.31 23.26
N ASP A 315 -2.51 -11.10 24.34
CA ASP A 315 -3.28 -12.33 24.55
C ASP A 315 -2.71 -13.71 24.17
N LYS A 316 -1.42 -13.98 24.43
CA LYS A 316 -0.97 -15.33 24.85
C LYS A 316 0.10 -15.25 25.91
N ILE A 317 -0.08 -16.01 26.99
CA ILE A 317 0.90 -16.20 28.07
C ILE A 317 2.12 -16.91 27.46
N CYS A 318 3.14 -16.11 27.11
CA CYS A 318 4.50 -16.54 26.86
C CYS A 318 5.38 -15.73 27.82
N ASP A 319 6.13 -16.39 28.70
CA ASP A 319 7.21 -15.73 29.43
C ASP A 319 8.32 -15.38 28.44
N CYS A 320 8.26 -14.17 27.90
CA CYS A 320 9.31 -13.63 27.06
C CYS A 320 10.40 -13.02 27.94
N PHE A 321 11.56 -13.67 28.01
CA PHE A 321 12.74 -13.07 28.60
C PHE A 321 13.29 -11.99 27.65
N LEU A 322 13.19 -10.72 28.04
CA LEU A 322 13.78 -9.59 27.32
C LEU A 322 15.13 -9.24 27.94
N GLN A 323 16.19 -9.24 27.12
CA GLN A 323 17.48 -8.68 27.50
C GLN A 323 17.43 -7.16 27.32
N SER A 324 17.59 -6.40 28.40
CA SER A 324 17.90 -4.97 28.29
C SER A 324 19.38 -4.80 27.93
N SER A 325 19.73 -3.64 27.37
CA SER A 325 21.07 -3.29 26.88
C SER A 325 22.24 -3.46 27.87
N ASP A 326 21.95 -3.80 29.13
CA ASP A 326 22.92 -4.02 30.20
C ASP A 326 22.82 -5.46 30.74
N SER A 327 23.27 -6.45 29.96
CA SER A 327 23.71 -7.81 30.36
C SER A 327 23.05 -8.54 31.56
N LEU A 328 21.79 -8.27 31.91
CA LEU A 328 21.08 -8.89 33.04
C LEU A 328 19.69 -9.37 32.60
N TRP A 329 19.47 -10.68 32.76
CA TRP A 329 18.15 -11.30 32.58
C TRP A 329 17.23 -10.90 33.73
N LEU A 330 16.09 -10.29 33.43
CA LEU A 330 15.05 -10.10 34.43
C LEU A 330 14.24 -11.41 34.56
N SER A 331 14.48 -12.16 35.63
CA SER A 331 13.69 -13.33 36.02
C SER A 331 12.44 -12.87 36.77
N GLN A 332 11.27 -13.03 36.18
CA GLN A 332 10.02 -13.06 36.93
C GLN A 332 9.71 -14.52 37.24
N MET A 333 9.75 -14.90 38.52
CA MET A 333 9.44 -16.26 38.95
C MET A 333 7.96 -16.54 38.72
N LEU A 334 7.66 -17.61 37.99
CA LEU A 334 6.46 -18.40 38.23
C LEU A 334 6.84 -19.89 38.32
N GLN A 335 6.34 -20.52 39.38
CA GLN A 335 6.58 -21.89 39.78
C GLN A 335 6.01 -22.90 38.76
N SER A 336 6.63 -24.08 38.73
CA SER A 336 6.26 -25.24 37.91
C SER A 336 4.75 -25.44 37.77
N LEU A 337 4.28 -25.69 36.54
CA LEU A 337 2.91 -26.15 36.32
C LEU A 337 2.71 -27.51 37.01
N GLU A 338 1.94 -27.50 38.10
CA GLU A 338 1.41 -28.72 38.70
C GLU A 338 0.43 -29.37 37.71
N THR A 339 0.61 -30.63 37.34
CA THR A 339 -0.27 -31.32 36.37
C THR A 339 -1.51 -31.94 37.02
N THR A 340 -1.81 -31.56 38.26
CA THR A 340 -2.80 -32.20 39.12
C THR A 340 -3.46 -31.17 40.02
N CYS A 341 -4.78 -31.26 40.23
CA CYS A 341 -5.45 -30.40 41.19
C CYS A 341 -5.10 -30.85 42.62
N LEU A 342 -4.60 -29.93 43.44
CA LEU A 342 -4.47 -30.15 44.88
C LEU A 342 -5.86 -30.20 45.55
N LEU A 343 -5.95 -30.94 46.66
CA LEU A 343 -7.16 -30.99 47.47
C LEU A 343 -7.53 -29.54 47.89
N PRO A 344 -8.73 -29.05 47.54
CA PRO A 344 -9.14 -27.70 47.87
C PRO A 344 -9.35 -27.56 49.38
N VAL A 345 -9.09 -26.36 49.91
CA VAL A 345 -9.32 -26.07 51.33
C VAL A 345 -10.82 -26.12 51.61
N LEU A 346 -11.28 -27.14 52.35
CA LEU A 346 -12.68 -27.34 52.71
C LEU A 346 -13.02 -26.48 53.94
N GLU A 347 -13.45 -25.23 53.71
CA GLU A 347 -13.90 -24.33 54.77
C GLU A 347 -15.34 -24.64 55.22
N GLY A 348 -15.70 -24.28 56.46
CA GLY A 348 -17.09 -24.37 56.93
C GLY A 348 -17.59 -25.79 57.25
N GLY A 349 -16.68 -26.75 57.43
CA GLY A 349 -17.01 -28.12 57.85
C GLY A 349 -17.37 -29.10 56.73
N LEU A 350 -17.24 -28.68 55.45
CA LEU A 350 -17.41 -29.54 54.28
C LEU A 350 -16.51 -30.78 54.33
N GLN A 351 -17.07 -31.93 53.98
CA GLN A 351 -16.35 -33.20 53.86
C GLN A 351 -16.33 -33.63 52.39
N GLY A 352 -15.19 -34.10 51.90
CA GLY A 352 -14.99 -34.51 50.51
C GLY A 352 -14.55 -35.96 50.39
N GLU A 353 -15.20 -36.72 49.52
CA GLU A 353 -14.86 -38.12 49.22
C GLU A 353 -14.75 -38.37 47.69
N PRO A 354 -13.75 -39.13 47.21
CA PRO A 354 -12.67 -39.77 47.96
C PRO A 354 -11.61 -38.76 48.38
N TRP A 355 -11.02 -38.94 49.57
CA TRP A 355 -9.95 -38.07 50.07
C TRP A 355 -8.60 -38.50 49.50
N LYS A 356 -8.01 -37.68 48.64
CA LYS A 356 -6.68 -37.87 48.06
C LYS A 356 -5.87 -36.59 48.27
N PRO A 357 -4.53 -36.68 48.44
CA PRO A 357 -3.70 -35.49 48.54
C PRO A 357 -3.63 -34.71 47.21
N VAL A 358 -3.85 -35.41 46.09
CA VAL A 358 -3.69 -34.91 44.72
C VAL A 358 -4.72 -35.60 43.81
N TYR A 359 -5.30 -34.86 42.86
CA TYR A 359 -6.33 -35.34 41.92
C TYR A 359 -5.92 -35.09 40.47
N GLU A 360 -6.20 -36.06 39.60
CA GLU A 360 -5.95 -35.91 38.16
C GLU A 360 -7.09 -35.14 37.47
N ILE A 361 -6.77 -34.53 36.32
CA ILE A 361 -7.74 -33.81 35.49
C ILE A 361 -8.84 -34.79 35.05
N GLY A 362 -10.10 -34.44 35.33
CA GLY A 362 -11.28 -35.28 35.11
C GLY A 362 -11.76 -36.05 36.34
N GLU A 363 -11.01 -36.07 37.45
CA GLU A 363 -11.47 -36.67 38.70
C GLU A 363 -12.46 -35.75 39.44
N ARG A 364 -13.44 -36.37 40.13
CA ARG A 364 -14.54 -35.68 40.81
C ARG A 364 -14.53 -35.99 42.30
N ILE A 365 -14.70 -34.95 43.12
CA ILE A 365 -14.90 -35.06 44.57
C ILE A 365 -16.37 -34.86 44.88
N THR A 366 -16.96 -35.74 45.68
CA THR A 366 -18.32 -35.60 46.21
C THR A 366 -18.27 -34.90 47.55
N LEU A 367 -19.07 -33.85 47.72
CA LEU A 367 -19.08 -33.01 48.91
C LEU A 367 -20.29 -33.30 49.79
N SER A 368 -20.08 -33.39 51.09
CA SER A 368 -21.11 -33.60 52.10
C SER A 368 -20.94 -32.62 53.26
N CYS A 369 -22.04 -32.35 53.97
CA CYS A 369 -22.04 -31.49 55.16
C CYS A 369 -22.14 -32.32 56.44
N PRO A 370 -21.54 -31.85 57.55
CA PRO A 370 -21.64 -32.51 58.84
C PRO A 370 -23.05 -32.39 59.41
N HIS A 371 -23.40 -33.27 60.35
CA HIS A 371 -24.79 -33.54 60.76
C HIS A 371 -25.62 -32.27 61.08
N GLY A 372 -26.78 -32.15 60.40
CA GLY A 372 -27.77 -31.09 60.64
C GLY A 372 -27.61 -29.82 59.78
N MET A 373 -26.69 -29.80 58.82
CA MET A 373 -26.50 -28.70 57.86
C MET A 373 -26.84 -29.13 56.43
N HIS A 374 -27.33 -28.19 55.62
CA HIS A 374 -27.66 -28.44 54.21
C HIS A 374 -26.57 -27.86 53.30
N LEU A 375 -26.17 -28.61 52.29
CA LEU A 375 -25.19 -28.20 51.29
C LEU A 375 -25.87 -27.29 50.26
N GLU A 376 -25.47 -26.03 50.20
CA GLU A 376 -25.94 -25.07 49.20
C GLU A 376 -24.86 -24.93 48.11
N GLY A 377 -25.24 -25.20 46.86
CA GLY A 377 -24.32 -25.23 45.71
C GLY A 377 -24.20 -26.63 45.10
N ALA A 378 -23.08 -26.88 44.42
CA ALA A 378 -22.83 -28.16 43.77
C ALA A 378 -22.39 -29.25 44.75
N ARG A 379 -23.05 -30.41 44.67
CA ARG A 379 -22.73 -31.63 45.44
C ARG A 379 -21.44 -32.33 45.02
N SER A 380 -20.84 -31.92 43.92
CA SER A 380 -19.61 -32.52 43.42
C SER A 380 -18.83 -31.53 42.58
N VAL A 381 -17.51 -31.54 42.71
CA VAL A 381 -16.60 -30.68 41.94
C VAL A 381 -15.64 -31.52 41.10
N LEU A 382 -15.34 -31.04 39.90
CA LEU A 382 -14.47 -31.68 38.91
C LEU A 382 -13.15 -30.93 38.82
N CYS A 383 -12.03 -31.66 38.79
CA CYS A 383 -10.74 -31.09 38.44
C CYS A 383 -10.68 -30.84 36.92
N GLU A 384 -10.66 -29.58 36.49
CA GLU A 384 -10.59 -29.22 35.08
C GLU A 384 -9.15 -29.16 34.56
N PRO A 385 -8.92 -29.23 33.23
CA PRO A 385 -7.58 -29.09 32.64
C PRO A 385 -6.87 -27.78 32.97
N SER A 386 -7.63 -26.77 33.43
CA SER A 386 -7.15 -25.48 33.93
C SER A 386 -6.58 -25.54 35.36
N LEU A 387 -6.50 -26.75 35.96
CA LEU A 387 -6.07 -27.03 37.34
C LEU A 387 -6.95 -26.34 38.40
N LYS A 388 -8.17 -25.98 38.00
CA LYS A 388 -9.18 -25.38 38.86
C LYS A 388 -10.33 -26.34 39.07
N TRP A 389 -10.95 -26.22 40.24
CA TRP A 389 -12.15 -26.96 40.57
C TRP A 389 -13.38 -26.25 39.98
N SER A 390 -14.20 -27.02 39.28
CA SER A 390 -15.43 -26.53 38.65
C SER A 390 -16.63 -27.33 39.13
N PRO A 391 -17.71 -26.65 39.59
CA PRO A 391 -17.80 -25.19 39.79
C PRO A 391 -16.90 -24.69 40.95
N ASP A 392 -16.64 -23.37 41.00
CA ASP A 392 -15.75 -22.75 41.98
C ASP A 392 -16.18 -23.10 43.43
N MET A 393 -15.24 -23.62 44.22
CA MET A 393 -15.46 -24.06 45.61
C MET A 393 -16.00 -22.96 46.51
N LYS A 394 -15.73 -21.68 46.22
CA LYS A 394 -16.28 -20.55 46.98
C LYS A 394 -17.80 -20.43 46.89
N THR A 395 -18.41 -21.06 45.88
CA THR A 395 -19.87 -21.07 45.66
C THR A 395 -20.59 -22.16 46.45
N ILE A 396 -19.85 -23.02 47.16
CA ILE A 396 -20.39 -24.19 47.86
C ILE A 396 -20.19 -24.03 49.37
N GLN A 397 -21.27 -24.04 50.15
CA GLN A 397 -21.19 -23.86 51.61
C GLN A 397 -22.23 -24.70 52.35
N CYS A 398 -21.90 -25.12 53.57
CA CYS A 398 -22.85 -25.74 54.50
C CYS A 398 -23.56 -24.65 55.31
N LYS A 399 -24.87 -24.47 55.09
CA LYS A 399 -25.68 -23.51 55.87
C LYS A 399 -26.62 -24.24 56.83
N ARG A 400 -26.87 -23.59 57.97
CA ARG A 400 -27.98 -23.95 58.86
C ARG A 400 -29.29 -23.47 58.22
N PRO A 401 -30.37 -24.25 58.26
CA PRO A 401 -31.62 -23.84 57.64
C PRO A 401 -32.24 -22.69 58.44
N VAL A 402 -32.23 -21.49 57.86
CA VAL A 402 -32.93 -20.27 58.34
C VAL A 402 -33.52 -19.58 57.09
N PRO A 403 -34.77 -19.10 57.14
CA PRO A 403 -35.58 -18.91 55.94
C PRO A 403 -35.17 -17.70 55.08
N SER A 404 -35.11 -17.99 53.78
CA SER A 404 -35.05 -17.14 52.59
C SER A 404 -35.04 -15.61 52.75
N VAL A 405 -33.94 -14.99 52.32
CA VAL A 405 -33.93 -13.63 51.75
C VAL A 405 -33.25 -13.69 50.38
N LYS A 406 -33.94 -13.16 49.37
CA LYS A 406 -33.65 -13.28 47.93
C LYS A 406 -32.29 -12.66 47.54
N PRO A 407 -31.53 -13.24 46.61
CA PRO A 407 -30.40 -12.56 45.97
C PRO A 407 -30.91 -11.56 44.91
N VAL A 408 -30.19 -10.45 44.80
CA VAL A 408 -30.37 -9.38 43.82
C VAL A 408 -30.21 -9.97 42.41
N THR A 409 -31.29 -10.01 41.65
CA THR A 409 -31.32 -10.42 40.24
C THR A 409 -30.61 -9.39 39.36
N GLU A 410 -29.61 -9.82 38.60
CA GLU A 410 -29.15 -9.12 37.40
C GLU A 410 -30.33 -8.88 36.43
N PRO A 411 -30.38 -7.73 35.73
CA PRO A 411 -31.45 -7.46 34.79
C PRO A 411 -31.34 -8.41 33.59
N LYS A 412 -32.35 -9.26 33.38
CA LYS A 412 -32.48 -10.10 32.18
C LYS A 412 -32.83 -9.20 30.98
N CYS A 413 -31.81 -8.73 30.26
CA CYS A 413 -32.00 -7.98 29.00
C CYS A 413 -32.48 -8.90 27.88
N GLN A 414 -33.16 -8.33 26.88
CA GLN A 414 -33.61 -9.09 25.71
C GLN A 414 -32.42 -9.50 24.82
N PRO A 415 -32.53 -10.54 23.97
CA PRO A 415 -31.43 -11.01 23.12
C PRO A 415 -30.78 -9.93 22.23
N TRP A 416 -31.54 -8.89 21.87
CA TRP A 416 -31.09 -7.73 21.09
C TRP A 416 -30.53 -6.56 21.90
N GLU A 417 -30.40 -6.74 23.20
CA GLU A 417 -29.83 -5.78 24.13
C GLU A 417 -28.55 -6.35 24.76
N LYS A 418 -27.63 -5.47 25.16
CA LYS A 418 -26.47 -5.78 25.97
C LYS A 418 -26.51 -4.97 27.26
N VAL A 419 -26.00 -5.53 28.34
CA VAL A 419 -25.89 -4.80 29.62
C VAL A 419 -24.76 -3.78 29.48
N HIS A 420 -25.08 -2.51 29.66
CA HIS A 420 -24.10 -1.45 29.78
C HIS A 420 -24.47 -0.56 30.97
N GLN A 421 -23.57 -0.44 31.95
CA GLN A 421 -23.79 0.36 33.16
C GLN A 421 -25.13 0.05 33.87
N SER A 422 -25.42 -1.24 34.07
CA SER A 422 -26.64 -1.72 34.76
C SER A 422 -27.97 -1.42 34.06
N GLN A 423 -27.94 -1.06 32.77
CA GLN A 423 -29.11 -0.88 31.91
C GLN A 423 -28.98 -1.69 30.62
N CYS A 424 -30.11 -2.11 30.06
CA CYS A 424 -30.16 -2.81 28.78
C CYS A 424 -30.09 -1.79 27.63
N VAL A 425 -29.03 -1.85 26.82
CA VAL A 425 -28.85 -0.98 25.64
C VAL A 425 -28.86 -1.79 24.35
N CYS A 426 -29.39 -1.24 23.26
CA CYS A 426 -29.49 -1.94 21.98
C CYS A 426 -28.12 -2.35 21.42
N LYS A 427 -28.01 -3.59 20.93
CA LYS A 427 -26.84 -4.06 20.17
C LYS A 427 -26.78 -3.38 18.79
N MET A 428 -25.58 -3.06 18.32
CA MET A 428 -25.38 -2.44 17.00
C MET A 428 -25.47 -3.50 15.88
N PRO A 429 -25.85 -3.13 14.63
CA PRO A 429 -26.04 -4.10 13.54
C PRO A 429 -24.83 -4.98 13.16
N TYR A 430 -23.62 -4.60 13.59
CA TYR A 430 -22.38 -5.37 13.40
C TYR A 430 -22.04 -6.28 14.60
N ASP A 431 -22.70 -6.14 15.75
CA ASP A 431 -22.52 -6.98 16.94
C ASP A 431 -23.23 -8.36 16.81
N TRP A 432 -23.80 -8.66 15.63
CA TRP A 432 -24.64 -9.82 15.38
C TRP A 432 -23.96 -10.85 14.50
N GLY A 433 -24.09 -12.12 14.92
CA GLY A 433 -23.76 -13.27 14.10
C GLY A 433 -24.76 -13.53 12.97
N PRO A 434 -24.53 -14.58 12.16
CA PRO A 434 -25.37 -14.96 11.03
C PRO A 434 -26.81 -15.31 11.49
N SER A 435 -27.81 -14.81 10.76
CA SER A 435 -29.24 -14.81 11.13
C SER A 435 -30.11 -15.03 9.87
N LEU A 436 -31.36 -15.43 10.03
CA LEU A 436 -32.31 -15.74 8.97
C LEU A 436 -32.63 -14.50 8.12
N ASP A 437 -32.52 -14.63 6.81
CA ASP A 437 -32.82 -13.54 5.86
C ASP A 437 -34.32 -13.27 5.77
N ILE A 438 -34.65 -11.98 5.71
CA ILE A 438 -36.00 -11.44 5.62
C ILE A 438 -36.04 -10.26 4.64
N CYS A 439 -37.21 -9.98 4.09
CA CYS A 439 -37.47 -8.76 3.33
C CYS A 439 -38.34 -7.84 4.18
N ALA A 440 -37.93 -6.59 4.34
CA ALA A 440 -38.67 -5.61 5.12
C ALA A 440 -38.76 -4.27 4.39
N THR A 441 -39.90 -3.60 4.57
CA THR A 441 -40.14 -2.26 4.03
C THR A 441 -39.94 -1.24 5.15
N ASP A 442 -39.07 -0.26 4.89
CA ASP A 442 -38.92 0.90 5.78
C ASP A 442 -40.19 1.76 5.70
N GLN A 443 -40.89 1.93 6.82
CA GLN A 443 -42.15 2.69 6.84
C GLN A 443 -41.98 4.16 6.44
N ARG A 444 -40.77 4.73 6.63
CA ARG A 444 -40.44 6.13 6.33
C ARG A 444 -40.11 6.33 4.86
N THR A 445 -39.30 5.45 4.27
CA THR A 445 -38.82 5.60 2.88
C THR A 445 -39.62 4.79 1.87
N LYS A 446 -40.51 3.90 2.34
CA LYS A 446 -41.30 2.97 1.52
C LYS A 446 -40.44 2.07 0.62
N ARG A 447 -39.15 1.90 0.93
CA ARG A 447 -38.23 1.02 0.20
C ARG A 447 -38.19 -0.37 0.82
N ASN A 448 -38.22 -1.39 -0.04
CA ASN A 448 -38.03 -2.78 0.34
C ASN A 448 -36.52 -3.06 0.41
N THR A 449 -36.05 -3.56 1.54
CA THR A 449 -34.62 -3.82 1.80
C THR A 449 -34.45 -5.24 2.35
N PRO A 450 -33.51 -6.03 1.80
CA PRO A 450 -33.15 -7.32 2.40
C PRO A 450 -32.42 -7.08 3.72
N LEU A 451 -32.89 -7.72 4.79
CA LEU A 451 -32.34 -7.64 6.15
C LEU A 451 -32.28 -9.04 6.77
N THR A 452 -31.77 -9.16 7.99
CA THR A 452 -31.88 -10.39 8.81
C THR A 452 -32.76 -10.14 10.02
N VAL A 453 -33.29 -11.20 10.63
CA VAL A 453 -34.12 -11.12 11.86
C VAL A 453 -33.40 -10.32 12.95
N CYS A 454 -32.12 -10.61 13.20
CA CYS A 454 -31.29 -9.87 14.15
C CYS A 454 -31.14 -8.39 13.81
N LYS A 455 -30.88 -8.05 12.54
CA LYS A 455 -30.74 -6.65 12.10
C LYS A 455 -32.04 -5.87 12.25
N MET A 456 -33.19 -6.50 12.02
CA MET A 456 -34.49 -5.86 12.18
C MET A 456 -34.81 -5.57 13.65
N HIS A 457 -34.53 -6.49 14.58
CA HIS A 457 -34.64 -6.25 16.02
C HIS A 457 -33.75 -5.11 16.51
N ALA A 458 -32.49 -5.05 16.04
CA ALA A 458 -31.57 -3.96 16.38
C ALA A 458 -32.09 -2.60 15.89
N LEU A 459 -32.60 -2.54 14.65
CA LEU A 459 -33.14 -1.31 14.08
C LEU A 459 -34.45 -0.87 14.77
N GLU A 460 -35.31 -1.79 15.19
CA GLU A 460 -36.50 -1.50 16.00
C GLU A 460 -36.13 -0.95 17.38
N CYS A 461 -35.12 -1.55 18.04
CA CYS A 461 -34.61 -1.09 19.33
C CYS A 461 -34.07 0.35 19.24
N MET A 462 -33.44 0.70 18.11
CA MET A 462 -32.99 2.08 17.80
C MET A 462 -34.13 3.02 17.35
N GLY A 463 -35.39 2.60 17.40
CA GLY A 463 -36.56 3.42 17.09
C GLY A 463 -36.96 3.50 15.61
N ARG A 464 -36.40 2.65 14.74
CA ARG A 464 -36.79 2.60 13.31
C ARG A 464 -37.90 1.58 13.09
N LYS A 465 -38.95 1.95 12.35
CA LYS A 465 -40.11 1.07 12.09
C LYS A 465 -40.01 0.40 10.72
N TYR A 466 -40.00 -0.94 10.73
CA TYR A 466 -39.99 -1.77 9.53
C TYR A 466 -41.20 -2.71 9.53
N SER A 467 -41.73 -3.05 8.35
CA SER A 467 -42.79 -4.06 8.19
C SER A 467 -42.30 -5.20 7.29
N LEU A 468 -42.52 -6.45 7.71
CA LEU A 468 -42.19 -7.62 6.90
C LEU A 468 -42.98 -7.61 5.58
N THR A 469 -42.31 -7.97 4.49
CA THR A 469 -42.91 -8.14 3.17
C THR A 469 -42.41 -9.41 2.48
N ASN A 470 -43.08 -9.83 1.41
CA ASN A 470 -42.72 -11.06 0.70
C ASN A 470 -41.27 -11.01 0.19
N ALA A 471 -40.57 -12.14 0.30
CA ALA A 471 -39.17 -12.26 -0.12
C ALA A 471 -38.93 -11.86 -1.58
N GLU A 472 -39.91 -12.07 -2.46
CA GLU A 472 -39.87 -11.71 -3.89
C GLU A 472 -39.75 -10.20 -4.15
N ASN A 473 -40.17 -9.37 -3.19
CA ASN A 473 -40.11 -7.91 -3.29
C ASN A 473 -38.70 -7.35 -3.01
N CYS A 474 -37.79 -8.19 -2.52
CA CYS A 474 -36.39 -7.89 -2.36
C CYS A 474 -35.61 -8.75 -3.37
N LYS A 475 -34.77 -8.13 -4.21
CA LYS A 475 -33.78 -8.89 -4.98
C LYS A 475 -32.72 -9.42 -4.01
N ILE A 476 -32.96 -10.60 -3.44
CA ILE A 476 -31.95 -11.33 -2.68
C ILE A 476 -30.99 -11.90 -3.74
N SER A 477 -29.87 -11.21 -3.97
CA SER A 477 -28.77 -11.76 -4.76
C SER A 477 -28.39 -13.11 -4.14
N GLN A 478 -28.10 -14.13 -4.95
CA GLN A 478 -27.46 -15.36 -4.46
C GLN A 478 -26.32 -14.97 -3.52
N ALA A 479 -26.37 -15.48 -2.29
CA ALA A 479 -25.47 -15.06 -1.23
C ALA A 479 -24.01 -15.24 -1.70
N PRO A 480 -23.12 -14.27 -1.46
CA PRO A 480 -21.69 -14.49 -1.65
C PRO A 480 -21.28 -15.73 -0.85
N GLU A 481 -20.42 -16.59 -1.42
CA GLU A 481 -19.92 -17.80 -0.77
C GLU A 481 -19.50 -17.49 0.67
N ILE A 482 -20.30 -17.96 1.63
CA ILE A 482 -20.07 -17.69 3.05
C ILE A 482 -18.91 -18.59 3.47
N SER A 483 -17.75 -17.99 3.72
CA SER A 483 -16.59 -18.69 4.29
C SER A 483 -16.96 -19.32 5.65
N CYS A 484 -16.38 -20.47 5.98
CA CYS A 484 -16.72 -21.25 7.17
C CYS A 484 -16.65 -20.52 8.52
N GLY A 485 -16.02 -19.34 8.60
CA GLY A 485 -16.03 -18.48 9.79
C GLY A 485 -17.37 -17.80 10.10
N SER A 486 -18.42 -17.97 9.28
CA SER A 486 -19.71 -17.29 9.46
C SER A 486 -20.93 -18.15 9.12
N CYS A 487 -20.85 -19.48 9.27
CA CYS A 487 -21.99 -20.38 9.07
C CYS A 487 -23.10 -20.13 10.08
N ARG A 488 -24.35 -20.30 9.63
CA ARG A 488 -25.55 -20.13 10.49
C ARG A 488 -25.59 -21.21 11.55
N SER A 489 -26.36 -20.98 12.62
CA SER A 489 -26.42 -21.90 13.76
C SER A 489 -26.97 -23.30 13.44
N TRP A 490 -27.65 -23.46 12.29
CA TRP A 490 -28.17 -24.72 11.74
C TRP A 490 -27.35 -25.27 10.56
N GLU A 491 -26.16 -24.69 10.30
CA GLU A 491 -25.23 -25.10 9.25
C GLU A 491 -23.90 -25.54 9.87
N LYS A 492 -23.20 -26.43 9.16
CA LYS A 492 -21.81 -26.84 9.42
C LYS A 492 -20.94 -26.48 8.23
N CYS A 493 -19.67 -26.22 8.49
CA CYS A 493 -18.69 -26.04 7.43
C CYS A 493 -18.41 -27.37 6.75
N ASP A 494 -18.60 -27.44 5.43
CA ASP A 494 -18.02 -28.51 4.62
C ASP A 494 -16.55 -28.17 4.30
N ALA A 495 -15.64 -28.97 4.86
CA ALA A 495 -14.20 -28.77 4.71
C ALA A 495 -13.71 -28.94 3.26
N GLN A 496 -14.48 -29.59 2.38
CA GLN A 496 -14.09 -29.81 0.98
C GLN A 496 -14.47 -28.64 0.07
N SER A 497 -15.64 -28.04 0.26
CA SER A 497 -16.12 -26.92 -0.54
C SER A 497 -15.87 -25.55 0.09
N ASN A 498 -15.36 -25.50 1.33
CA ASN A 498 -15.23 -24.28 2.14
C ASN A 498 -16.54 -23.47 2.21
N SER A 499 -17.67 -24.19 2.22
CA SER A 499 -19.02 -23.63 2.18
C SER A 499 -19.88 -24.17 3.32
N CYS A 500 -20.88 -23.40 3.74
CA CYS A 500 -21.80 -23.79 4.81
C CYS A 500 -22.88 -24.73 4.26
N VAL A 501 -22.95 -25.95 4.79
CA VAL A 501 -23.97 -26.97 4.46
C VAL A 501 -24.88 -27.19 5.66
N CYS A 502 -26.12 -27.60 5.42
CA CYS A 502 -27.08 -27.85 6.50
C CYS A 502 -26.59 -28.94 7.47
N ASP A 503 -26.77 -28.70 8.78
CA ASP A 503 -26.40 -29.65 9.82
C ASP A 503 -27.64 -30.28 10.46
N GLU A 504 -27.98 -31.50 10.04
CA GLU A 504 -29.17 -32.22 10.50
C GLU A 504 -29.00 -32.84 11.90
N ASP A 505 -27.76 -33.00 12.37
CA ASP A 505 -27.44 -33.74 13.60
C ASP A 505 -27.34 -32.84 14.85
N LYS A 506 -27.35 -31.50 14.68
CA LYS A 506 -27.17 -30.55 15.78
C LYS A 506 -28.49 -30.10 16.40
N PRO A 507 -28.74 -30.35 17.70
CA PRO A 507 -29.93 -29.84 18.37
C PRO A 507 -29.82 -28.31 18.57
N CYS A 508 -30.87 -27.57 18.21
CA CYS A 508 -30.96 -26.14 18.52
C CYS A 508 -31.13 -25.93 20.03
N GLU A 509 -30.22 -25.19 20.69
CA GLU A 509 -30.34 -24.84 22.11
C GLU A 509 -31.57 -23.93 22.38
N GLU A 510 -32.15 -24.02 23.58
CA GLU A 510 -33.40 -23.34 23.97
C GLU A 510 -33.28 -21.80 24.19
N GLY A 511 -32.14 -21.19 23.83
CA GLY A 511 -31.82 -19.77 24.09
C GLY A 511 -31.93 -18.80 22.91
N GLY A 512 -32.54 -19.18 21.78
CA GLY A 512 -32.57 -18.38 20.54
C GLY A 512 -33.74 -17.38 20.40
N ILE A 513 -33.64 -16.46 19.42
CA ILE A 513 -34.72 -15.52 19.07
C ILE A 513 -35.98 -16.30 18.67
N GLN A 514 -37.10 -16.02 19.34
CA GLN A 514 -38.39 -16.63 19.04
C GLN A 514 -39.13 -15.84 17.97
N ILE A 515 -39.58 -16.53 16.94
CA ILE A 515 -40.25 -15.97 15.77
C ILE A 515 -41.58 -16.69 15.51
N CYS A 516 -42.50 -15.98 14.85
CA CYS A 516 -43.76 -16.54 14.38
C CYS A 516 -43.62 -16.89 12.90
N ALA A 517 -43.72 -18.18 12.58
CA ALA A 517 -43.63 -18.66 11.22
C ALA A 517 -44.78 -19.63 10.89
N GLU A 518 -45.14 -19.65 9.62
CA GLU A 518 -46.06 -20.60 9.03
C GLU A 518 -45.25 -21.60 8.18
N VAL A 519 -45.61 -22.86 8.27
CA VAL A 519 -44.91 -23.97 7.62
C VAL A 519 -45.88 -24.66 6.70
N SER A 520 -45.48 -24.92 5.45
CA SER A 520 -46.37 -25.50 4.42
C SER A 520 -47.03 -26.83 4.80
N SER A 521 -46.46 -27.60 5.74
CA SER A 521 -47.01 -28.87 6.22
C SER A 521 -48.19 -28.73 7.20
N SER A 522 -48.36 -27.58 7.84
CA SER A 522 -49.53 -27.26 8.67
C SER A 522 -49.76 -25.75 8.58
N ALA A 523 -50.84 -25.30 7.94
CA ALA A 523 -51.21 -23.88 7.79
C ALA A 523 -51.54 -23.14 9.13
N ALA A 524 -51.01 -23.64 10.25
CA ALA A 524 -51.09 -23.05 11.57
C ALA A 524 -49.81 -22.25 11.86
N ARG A 525 -50.00 -20.99 12.29
CA ARG A 525 -48.93 -20.12 12.79
C ARG A 525 -48.40 -20.70 14.09
N ARG A 526 -47.09 -20.95 14.15
CA ARG A 526 -46.45 -21.48 15.34
C ARG A 526 -45.24 -20.65 15.75
N THR A 527 -45.07 -20.47 17.06
CA THR A 527 -43.87 -19.87 17.63
C THR A 527 -42.76 -20.90 17.61
N MET A 528 -41.62 -20.57 17.00
CA MET A 528 -40.43 -21.41 16.97
C MET A 528 -39.17 -20.56 17.09
N THR A 529 -38.04 -21.18 17.40
CA THR A 529 -36.74 -20.47 17.39
C THR A 529 -36.25 -20.28 15.95
N GLU A 530 -35.45 -19.24 15.75
CA GLU A 530 -34.78 -18.97 14.47
C GLU A 530 -33.98 -20.18 13.95
N CYS A 531 -33.25 -20.87 14.84
CA CYS A 531 -32.52 -22.08 14.51
C CYS A 531 -33.44 -23.20 14.00
N LYS A 532 -34.61 -23.38 14.63
CA LYS A 532 -35.57 -24.39 14.19
C LYS A 532 -36.19 -24.06 12.84
N ALA A 533 -36.49 -22.79 12.58
CA ALA A 533 -36.96 -22.34 11.27
C ALA A 533 -35.91 -22.56 10.17
N GLY A 534 -34.63 -22.35 10.48
CA GLY A 534 -33.50 -22.64 9.59
C GLY A 534 -33.38 -24.13 9.26
N GLN A 535 -33.48 -25.01 10.27
CA GLN A 535 -33.48 -26.47 10.06
C GLN A 535 -34.63 -26.95 9.16
N LEU A 536 -35.85 -26.42 9.35
CA LEU A 536 -36.98 -26.80 8.51
C LEU A 536 -36.78 -26.37 7.05
N LYS A 537 -36.17 -25.19 6.80
CA LYS A 537 -35.77 -24.78 5.44
C LYS A 537 -34.71 -25.69 4.85
N CYS A 538 -33.73 -26.11 5.65
CA CYS A 538 -32.70 -27.08 5.25
C CYS A 538 -33.30 -28.44 4.87
N GLN A 539 -34.36 -28.87 5.55
CA GLN A 539 -35.10 -30.11 5.26
C GLN A 539 -36.05 -29.99 4.06
N GLY A 540 -36.03 -28.85 3.35
CA GLY A 540 -36.85 -28.62 2.15
C GLY A 540 -38.28 -28.14 2.44
N GLU A 541 -38.63 -27.78 3.67
CA GLU A 541 -39.92 -27.19 4.00
C GLU A 541 -39.96 -25.68 3.69
N THR A 542 -41.08 -25.20 3.16
CA THR A 542 -41.28 -23.77 2.92
C THR A 542 -41.75 -23.10 4.21
N VAL A 543 -40.85 -22.32 4.82
CA VAL A 543 -41.13 -21.54 6.04
C VAL A 543 -41.30 -20.07 5.71
N THR A 544 -42.51 -19.53 5.92
CA THR A 544 -42.85 -18.12 5.75
C THR A 544 -42.88 -17.41 7.11
N LEU A 545 -42.09 -16.34 7.24
CA LEU A 545 -42.02 -15.57 8.47
C LEU A 545 -43.21 -14.59 8.54
N VAL A 546 -44.04 -14.72 9.58
CA VAL A 546 -45.21 -13.85 9.82
C VAL A 546 -44.84 -12.70 10.75
N SER A 547 -44.01 -12.96 11.76
CA SER A 547 -43.51 -11.94 12.70
C SER A 547 -42.13 -12.32 13.22
N ILE A 548 -41.28 -11.31 13.46
CA ILE A 548 -40.00 -11.45 14.16
C ILE A 548 -40.16 -11.65 15.68
N ARG A 549 -41.40 -11.69 16.18
CA ARG A 549 -41.79 -11.96 17.57
C ARG A 549 -42.62 -13.25 17.65
N PRO A 550 -42.81 -13.85 18.84
CA PRO A 550 -43.71 -14.97 19.04
C PRO A 550 -45.11 -14.71 18.46
N CYS A 551 -45.79 -15.76 17.99
CA CYS A 551 -47.17 -15.61 17.56
C CYS A 551 -48.03 -15.19 18.75
N ASP A 552 -48.89 -14.19 18.57
CA ASP A 552 -49.90 -13.85 19.57
C ASP A 552 -50.77 -15.09 19.80
N GLY A 553 -50.71 -15.65 21.01
CA GLY A 553 -51.53 -16.79 21.36
C GLY A 553 -53.00 -16.44 21.16
N GLN A 554 -53.71 -17.25 20.37
CA GLN A 554 -55.13 -17.40 20.61
C GLN A 554 -55.28 -17.83 22.07
N SER A 555 -55.69 -16.90 22.93
CA SER A 555 -56.44 -17.26 24.13
C SER A 555 -57.57 -18.17 23.64
N LYS A 556 -57.44 -19.47 23.92
CA LYS A 556 -58.45 -20.53 23.84
C LYS A 556 -59.50 -20.46 22.73
#